data_AF-A0A3E1IXK3-F1
#
_entry.id   AF-A0A3E1IXK3-F1
#
_cell.length_a   1.000
_cell.length_b   1.000
_cell.length_c   1.000
_cell.angle_alpha   90.00
_cell.angle_beta   90.00
_cell.angle_gamma   90.00
#
_symmetry.space_group_name_H-M   'P 1'
#
loop_
_entity.id
_entity.type
_entity.pdbx_description
1 polymer ?
#
loop_
_entity_poly.entity_id
_entity_poly.type
_entity_poly.pdbx_seq_one_letter_code
_entity_poly.pdbx_strand_id
1 'polypeptide(L)'
;MKKFKIPQIVNFIFILIGLLGFLLPYATSTTKQKQFLLSNPDVIAISELNMKYRDMIDLSMLKYFRVDLYVVNNPEKIIFARTDVMVDLVLISILAVSILFIVLFTLLNKPIGNIVFAFIMLGASLIMNYDMVSRGVIPSESYTYGITYYLYVILAIAIIICSIANIVVNKIDKKKVTN
;
A
#
# COMPACT_ATOMS: atom_id res chain seq x y z
N MET A 1 14.16 -21.94 -21.03
CA MET A 1 13.49 -21.01 -20.09
C MET A 1 14.38 -20.81 -18.87
N LYS A 2 14.60 -19.57 -18.43
CA LYS A 2 15.40 -19.26 -17.24
C LYS A 2 14.61 -19.73 -16.01
N LYS A 3 15.16 -20.67 -15.23
CA LYS A 3 14.49 -21.15 -14.00
C LYS A 3 14.56 -20.06 -12.93
N PHE A 4 13.43 -19.74 -12.31
CA PHE A 4 13.39 -18.83 -11.16
C PHE A 4 14.00 -19.49 -9.95
N LYS A 5 14.77 -18.72 -9.18
CA LYS A 5 15.34 -19.16 -7.90
C LYS A 5 14.28 -19.06 -6.80
N ILE A 6 14.40 -19.88 -5.76
CA ILE A 6 13.46 -19.87 -4.61
C ILE A 6 13.26 -18.46 -4.05
N PRO A 7 14.30 -17.64 -3.81
CA PRO A 7 14.09 -16.26 -3.35
C PRO A 7 13.28 -15.39 -4.33
N GLN A 8 13.39 -15.60 -5.64
CA GLN A 8 12.57 -14.86 -6.61
C GLN A 8 11.10 -15.27 -6.52
N ILE A 9 10.83 -16.57 -6.37
CA ILE A 9 9.46 -17.10 -6.21
C ILE A 9 8.83 -16.52 -4.94
N VAL A 10 9.56 -16.51 -3.84
CA VAL A 10 9.10 -15.91 -2.57
C VAL A 10 8.83 -14.41 -2.72
N ASN A 11 9.70 -13.67 -3.41
CA ASN A 11 9.45 -12.26 -3.72
C ASN A 11 8.18 -12.06 -4.55
N PHE A 12 7.87 -12.93 -5.52
CA PHE A 12 6.61 -12.84 -6.27
C PHE A 12 5.38 -13.02 -5.38
N ILE A 13 5.46 -13.86 -4.34
CA ILE A 13 4.38 -13.99 -3.35
C ILE A 13 4.21 -12.67 -2.59
N PHE A 14 5.30 -12.05 -2.12
CA PHE A 14 5.22 -10.75 -1.44
C PHE A 14 4.68 -9.64 -2.34
N ILE A 15 5.08 -9.62 -3.61
CA ILE A 15 4.55 -8.70 -4.63
C ILE A 15 3.03 -8.90 -4.76
N LEU A 16 2.56 -10.14 -4.89
CA LEU A 16 1.14 -10.44 -5.03
C LEU A 16 0.35 -9.96 -3.81
N ILE A 17 0.86 -10.21 -2.60
CA ILE A 17 0.26 -9.72 -1.35
C ILE A 17 0.24 -8.18 -1.35
N GLY A 18 1.32 -7.53 -1.78
CA GLY A 18 1.40 -6.07 -1.87
C GLY A 18 0.39 -5.46 -2.85
N LEU A 19 0.17 -6.10 -4.00
CA LEU A 19 -0.84 -5.69 -4.98
C LEU A 19 -2.26 -5.84 -4.41
N LEU A 20 -2.54 -6.97 -3.75
CA LEU A 20 -3.83 -7.20 -3.07
C LEU A 20 -4.03 -6.23 -1.89
N GLY A 21 -2.95 -5.78 -1.25
CA GLY A 21 -2.97 -4.82 -0.15
C GLY A 21 -3.71 -3.51 -0.47
N PHE A 22 -3.70 -3.06 -1.72
CA PHE A 22 -4.42 -1.83 -2.13
C PHE A 22 -5.94 -1.97 -2.02
N LEU A 23 -6.44 -3.20 -2.07
CA LEU A 23 -7.87 -3.53 -1.95
C LEU A 23 -8.25 -3.84 -0.49
N LEU A 24 -7.27 -4.16 0.36
CA LEU A 24 -7.50 -4.45 1.76
C LEU A 24 -7.68 -3.16 2.58
N PRO A 25 -8.38 -3.23 3.73
CA PRO A 25 -8.66 -2.06 4.56
C PRO A 25 -7.37 -1.42 5.09
N TYR A 26 -7.17 -0.14 4.78
CA TYR A 26 -6.17 0.70 5.42
C TYR A 26 -6.70 1.34 6.70
N ALA A 27 -7.96 1.76 6.66
CA ALA A 27 -8.73 2.17 7.84
C ALA A 27 -10.02 1.36 7.91
N THR A 28 -10.41 1.00 9.13
CA THR A 28 -11.65 0.26 9.41
C THR A 28 -12.48 1.06 10.41
N SER A 29 -13.78 1.15 10.16
CA SER A 29 -14.71 1.86 11.04
C SER A 29 -14.73 1.28 12.47
N THR A 30 -14.84 2.15 13.47
CA THR A 30 -15.04 1.72 14.87
C THR A 30 -16.40 1.02 15.00
N THR A 31 -16.61 0.27 16.09
CA THR A 31 -17.88 -0.46 16.31
C THR A 31 -19.11 0.46 16.22
N LYS A 32 -19.04 1.64 16.84
CA LYS A 32 -20.13 2.63 16.82
C LYS A 32 -20.38 3.15 15.41
N GLN A 33 -19.32 3.54 14.70
CA GLN A 33 -19.43 4.03 13.32
C GLN A 33 -19.94 2.94 12.37
N LYS A 34 -19.47 1.70 12.53
CA LYS A 34 -19.91 0.55 11.75
C LYS A 34 -21.40 0.27 11.93
N GLN A 35 -21.91 0.33 13.16
CA GLN A 35 -23.34 0.18 13.43
C GLN A 35 -24.16 1.28 12.76
N PHE A 36 -23.70 2.53 12.83
CA PHE A 36 -24.34 3.65 12.14
C PHE A 36 -24.38 3.43 10.62
N LEU A 37 -23.24 3.10 9.99
CA LEU A 37 -23.17 2.87 8.54
C LEU A 37 -24.03 1.69 8.08
N LEU A 38 -24.06 0.60 8.86
CA LEU A 38 -24.87 -0.58 8.56
C LEU A 38 -26.37 -0.39 8.77
N SER A 39 -26.79 0.62 9.56
CA SER A 39 -28.21 0.95 9.70
C SER A 39 -28.84 1.47 8.41
N ASN A 40 -28.02 2.05 7.52
CA ASN A 40 -28.46 2.67 6.28
C ASN A 40 -27.42 2.44 5.15
N PRO A 41 -27.15 1.19 4.76
CA PRO A 41 -25.97 0.82 3.97
C PRO A 41 -25.99 1.34 2.54
N ASP A 42 -27.18 1.64 2.00
CA ASP A 42 -27.39 2.10 0.64
C ASP A 42 -27.44 3.63 0.48
N VAL A 43 -27.36 4.38 1.59
CA VAL A 43 -27.27 5.85 1.56
C VAL A 43 -25.96 6.26 0.90
N ILE A 44 -26.07 7.24 -0.01
CA ILE A 44 -24.94 7.80 -0.74
C ILE A 44 -24.10 8.66 0.23
N ALA A 45 -22.84 8.27 0.41
CA ALA A 45 -21.85 8.99 1.22
C ALA A 45 -21.19 10.13 0.43
N ILE A 46 -20.75 9.81 -0.79
CA ILE A 46 -20.09 10.74 -1.70
C ILE A 46 -20.72 10.55 -3.07
N SER A 47 -21.55 11.51 -3.47
CA SER A 47 -22.42 11.39 -4.64
C SER A 47 -21.65 11.24 -5.94
N GLU A 48 -20.54 11.96 -6.06
CA GLU A 48 -19.74 12.05 -7.27
C GLU A 48 -18.88 10.82 -7.51
N LEU A 49 -18.67 10.02 -6.46
CA LEU A 49 -17.97 8.74 -6.54
C LEU A 49 -18.92 7.54 -6.47
N ASN A 50 -20.24 7.78 -6.37
CA ASN A 50 -21.26 6.76 -6.12
C ASN A 50 -20.87 5.82 -4.95
N MET A 51 -20.23 6.39 -3.92
CA MET A 51 -19.83 5.63 -2.74
C MET A 51 -20.97 5.65 -1.73
N LYS A 52 -21.34 4.47 -1.24
CA LYS A 52 -22.39 4.29 -0.24
C LYS A 52 -21.82 4.12 1.16
N TYR A 53 -22.65 4.20 2.19
CA TYR A 53 -22.23 3.99 3.57
C TYR A 53 -21.54 2.64 3.80
N ARG A 54 -22.00 1.57 3.13
CA ARG A 54 -21.29 0.28 3.17
C ARG A 54 -19.84 0.35 2.68
N ASP A 55 -19.54 1.26 1.74
CA ASP A 55 -18.20 1.43 1.19
C ASP A 55 -17.29 2.21 2.15
N MET A 56 -17.86 2.89 3.13
CA MET A 56 -17.17 3.62 4.19
C MET A 56 -16.82 2.74 5.41
N ILE A 57 -17.31 1.50 5.48
CA ILE A 57 -17.02 0.61 6.62
C ILE A 57 -15.53 0.24 6.67
N ASP A 58 -14.99 -0.12 5.51
CA ASP A 58 -13.60 -0.50 5.32
C ASP A 58 -13.02 0.31 4.15
N LEU A 59 -12.17 1.28 4.50
CA LEU A 59 -11.52 2.18 3.56
C LEU A 59 -10.18 1.58 3.16
N SER A 60 -10.11 1.03 1.95
CA SER A 60 -8.87 0.57 1.34
C SER A 60 -8.05 1.74 0.78
N MET A 61 -6.76 1.53 0.55
CA MET A 61 -5.92 2.55 -0.10
C MET A 61 -6.46 2.95 -1.49
N LEU A 62 -7.07 2.02 -2.24
CA LEU A 62 -7.70 2.36 -3.51
C LEU A 62 -8.91 3.31 -3.36
N LYS A 63 -9.68 3.16 -2.27
CA LYS A 63 -10.79 4.08 -1.97
C LYS A 63 -10.27 5.44 -1.57
N TYR A 64 -9.24 5.51 -0.72
CA TYR A 64 -8.54 6.77 -0.39
C TYR A 64 -8.04 7.45 -1.67
N PHE A 65 -7.28 6.75 -2.49
CA PHE A 65 -6.77 7.28 -3.77
C PHE A 65 -7.88 7.88 -4.66
N ARG A 66 -9.04 7.23 -4.75
CA ARG A 66 -10.18 7.74 -5.52
C ARG A 66 -10.77 9.02 -4.94
N VAL A 67 -10.96 9.05 -3.62
CA VAL A 67 -11.44 10.24 -2.90
C VAL A 67 -10.44 11.38 -3.05
N ASP A 68 -9.16 11.09 -2.84
CA ASP A 68 -8.09 12.08 -2.88
C ASP A 68 -7.93 12.67 -4.27
N LEU A 69 -7.95 11.82 -5.31
CA LEU A 69 -7.90 12.25 -6.70
C LEU A 69 -9.12 13.11 -7.08
N TYR A 70 -10.31 12.79 -6.56
CA TYR A 70 -11.51 13.59 -6.78
C TYR A 70 -11.39 14.98 -6.16
N VAL A 71 -10.94 15.05 -4.90
CA VAL A 71 -10.72 16.30 -4.16
C VAL A 71 -9.71 17.19 -4.88
N VAL A 72 -8.56 16.63 -5.30
CA VAL A 72 -7.51 17.37 -6.00
C VAL A 72 -8.00 17.93 -7.35
N ASN A 73 -8.83 17.17 -8.08
CA ASN A 73 -9.37 17.61 -9.37
C ASN A 73 -10.59 18.53 -9.26
N ASN A 74 -11.19 18.70 -8.07
CA ASN A 74 -12.36 19.54 -7.84
C ASN A 74 -12.16 20.43 -6.60
N PRO A 75 -11.13 21.29 -6.60
CA PRO A 75 -10.69 22.01 -5.40
C PRO A 75 -11.72 23.01 -4.85
N GLU A 76 -12.67 23.47 -5.68
CA GLU A 76 -13.78 24.35 -5.27
C GLU A 76 -14.91 23.62 -4.52
N LYS A 77 -14.99 22.29 -4.61
CA LYS A 77 -16.11 21.52 -4.03
C LYS A 77 -15.86 21.05 -2.59
N ILE A 78 -14.61 21.00 -2.14
CA ILE A 78 -14.24 20.49 -0.81
C ILE A 78 -13.22 21.46 -0.18
N ILE A 79 -13.72 22.33 0.69
CA ILE A 79 -13.00 23.50 1.23
C ILE A 79 -11.93 23.13 2.29
N PHE A 80 -12.00 21.92 2.88
CA PHE A 80 -11.30 21.62 4.14
C PHE A 80 -10.00 20.79 4.06
N ALA A 81 -9.46 20.42 2.88
CA ALA A 81 -8.41 19.39 2.87
C ALA A 81 -7.35 19.48 1.74
N ARG A 82 -7.00 20.68 1.25
CA ARG A 82 -6.21 20.80 0.01
C ARG A 82 -4.79 20.23 0.09
N THR A 83 -4.05 20.54 1.14
CA THR A 83 -2.63 20.15 1.23
C THR A 83 -2.48 18.69 1.64
N ASP A 84 -3.28 18.26 2.62
CA ASP A 84 -3.10 16.98 3.27
C ASP A 84 -3.50 15.81 2.36
N VAL A 85 -4.56 15.99 1.56
CA VAL A 85 -5.03 15.00 0.59
C VAL A 85 -4.05 14.80 -0.57
N MET A 86 -3.31 15.86 -0.93
CA MET A 86 -2.30 15.77 -1.99
C MET A 86 -1.10 14.93 -1.54
N VAL A 87 -0.73 15.00 -0.26
CA VAL A 87 0.34 14.18 0.32
C VAL A 87 -0.03 12.70 0.26
N ASP A 88 -1.24 12.34 0.69
CA ASP A 88 -1.73 10.96 0.64
C ASP A 88 -1.74 10.40 -0.78
N LEU A 89 -2.25 11.18 -1.74
CA LEU A 89 -2.29 10.78 -3.15
C LEU A 89 -0.88 10.48 -3.70
N VAL A 90 0.09 11.34 -3.37
CA VAL A 90 1.50 11.16 -3.78
C VAL A 90 2.09 9.91 -3.13
N LEU A 91 1.89 9.70 -1.83
CA LEU A 91 2.44 8.56 -1.10
C LEU A 91 1.85 7.23 -1.59
N ILE A 92 0.54 7.15 -1.84
CA ILE A 92 -0.11 5.97 -2.43
C ILE A 92 0.45 5.69 -3.83
N SER A 93 0.67 6.75 -4.63
CA SER A 93 1.28 6.61 -5.96
C SER A 93 2.72 6.07 -5.88
N ILE A 94 3.52 6.57 -4.93
CA ILE A 94 4.90 6.07 -4.70
C ILE A 94 4.88 4.61 -4.30
N LEU A 95 3.95 4.17 -3.45
CA LEU A 95 3.79 2.75 -3.08
C LEU A 95 3.50 1.89 -4.32
N ALA A 96 2.53 2.30 -5.14
CA ALA A 96 2.15 1.56 -6.34
C ALA A 96 3.32 1.44 -7.33
N VAL A 97 4.00 2.55 -7.60
CA VAL A 97 5.18 2.60 -8.47
C VAL A 97 6.32 1.73 -7.92
N SER A 98 6.55 1.77 -6.61
CA SER A 98 7.59 0.96 -5.98
C SER A 98 7.34 -0.53 -6.16
N ILE A 99 6.10 -1.00 -6.00
CA ILE A 99 5.72 -2.40 -6.22
C ILE A 99 5.94 -2.81 -7.68
N LEU A 100 5.58 -1.95 -8.65
CA LEU A 100 5.83 -2.21 -10.08
C LEU A 100 7.32 -2.35 -10.39
N PHE A 101 8.17 -1.50 -9.82
CA PHE A 101 9.62 -1.64 -9.98
C PHE A 101 10.18 -2.88 -9.29
N ILE A 102 9.66 -3.27 -8.12
CA ILE A 102 10.04 -4.53 -7.46
C ILE A 102 9.65 -5.74 -8.34
N VAL A 103 8.50 -5.70 -9.02
CA VAL A 103 8.12 -6.73 -10.01
C VAL A 103 9.17 -6.81 -11.12
N LEU A 104 9.48 -5.66 -11.73
CA LEU A 104 10.45 -5.55 -12.81
C LEU A 104 11.83 -6.10 -12.41
N PHE A 105 12.38 -5.65 -11.27
CA PHE A 105 13.69 -6.07 -10.82
C PHE A 105 13.73 -7.53 -10.33
N THR A 106 12.62 -8.07 -9.85
CA THR A 106 12.50 -9.50 -9.55
C THR A 106 12.55 -10.34 -10.82
N LEU A 107 11.84 -9.93 -11.88
CA LEU A 107 11.88 -10.58 -13.21
C LEU A 107 13.29 -10.53 -13.82
N LEU A 108 13.98 -9.39 -13.70
CA LEU A 108 15.34 -9.20 -14.23
C LEU A 108 16.43 -9.87 -13.37
N ASN A 109 16.08 -10.48 -12.23
CA ASN A 109 17.01 -11.00 -11.22
C ASN A 109 18.04 -9.94 -10.78
N LYS A 110 17.56 -8.73 -10.50
CA LYS A 110 18.35 -7.57 -10.04
C LYS A 110 17.99 -7.24 -8.58
N PRO A 111 18.44 -8.06 -7.61
CA PRO A 111 18.02 -7.93 -6.22
C PRO A 111 18.38 -6.58 -5.56
N ILE A 112 19.40 -5.87 -6.05
CA ILE A 112 19.73 -4.52 -5.57
C ILE A 112 18.60 -3.54 -5.89
N GLY A 113 18.01 -3.64 -7.10
CA GLY A 113 16.86 -2.83 -7.48
C GLY A 113 15.64 -3.08 -6.57
N ASN A 114 15.38 -4.34 -6.22
CA ASN A 114 14.33 -4.68 -5.27
C ASN A 114 14.56 -4.00 -3.90
N ILE A 115 15.80 -4.02 -3.40
CA ILE A 115 16.14 -3.41 -2.10
C ILE A 115 15.87 -1.91 -2.11
N VAL A 116 16.31 -1.21 -3.16
CA VAL A 116 16.10 0.24 -3.29
C VAL A 116 14.61 0.59 -3.25
N PHE A 117 13.80 -0.07 -4.08
CA PHE A 117 12.36 0.21 -4.14
C PHE A 117 11.60 -0.31 -2.92
N ALA A 118 12.09 -1.34 -2.22
CA ALA A 118 11.53 -1.75 -0.94
C ALA A 118 11.79 -0.71 0.16
N PHE A 119 12.95 -0.04 0.17
CA PHE A 119 13.17 1.09 1.08
C PHE A 119 12.29 2.30 0.75
N ILE A 120 12.05 2.59 -0.53
CA ILE A 120 11.10 3.64 -0.93
C ILE A 120 9.68 3.28 -0.47
N MET A 121 9.26 2.03 -0.67
CA MET A 121 7.97 1.52 -0.20
C MET A 121 7.85 1.62 1.34
N LEU A 122 8.91 1.26 2.08
CA LEU A 122 8.97 1.39 3.53
C LEU A 122 8.82 2.85 3.97
N GLY A 123 9.60 3.75 3.37
CA GLY A 123 9.56 5.18 3.68
C GLY A 123 8.18 5.78 3.41
N ALA A 124 7.61 5.52 2.23
CA ALA A 124 6.27 6.00 1.88
C ALA A 124 5.20 5.48 2.85
N SER A 125 5.27 4.21 3.25
CA SER A 125 4.32 3.63 4.22
C SER A 125 4.44 4.27 5.59
N LEU A 126 5.67 4.48 6.08
CA LEU A 126 5.90 5.09 7.39
C LEU A 126 5.46 6.56 7.41
N ILE A 127 5.74 7.32 6.36
CA ILE A 127 5.32 8.72 6.23
C ILE A 127 3.79 8.80 6.17
N MET A 128 3.14 7.95 5.37
CA MET A 128 1.68 7.92 5.26
C MET A 128 1.03 7.59 6.60
N ASN A 129 1.53 6.57 7.30
CA ASN A 129 1.04 6.20 8.62
C ASN A 129 1.22 7.34 9.63
N TYR A 130 2.38 7.99 9.64
CA TYR A 130 2.65 9.13 10.51
C TYR A 130 1.70 10.30 10.23
N ASP A 131 1.49 10.65 8.97
CA ASP A 131 0.63 11.74 8.55
C ASP A 131 -0.85 11.49 8.90
N MET A 132 -1.34 10.27 8.67
CA MET A 132 -2.71 9.87 9.02
C MET A 132 -2.96 9.93 10.53
N VAL A 133 -1.96 9.56 11.34
CA VAL A 133 -2.03 9.63 12.80
C VAL A 133 -1.92 11.09 13.29
N SER A 134 -1.01 11.88 12.72
CA SER A 134 -0.77 13.25 13.17
C SER A 134 -1.97 14.17 12.90
N ARG A 135 -2.71 13.93 11.82
CA ARG A 135 -3.97 14.61 11.50
C ARG A 135 -5.19 14.06 12.25
N GLY A 136 -5.03 12.99 13.03
CA GLY A 136 -6.13 12.34 13.74
C GLY A 136 -7.15 11.67 12.81
N VAL A 137 -6.74 11.25 11.60
CA VAL A 137 -7.60 10.49 10.67
C VAL A 137 -7.82 9.09 11.23
N ILE A 138 -6.71 8.42 11.63
CA ILE A 138 -6.73 7.15 12.35
C ILE A 138 -5.66 7.14 13.46
N PRO A 139 -5.99 6.71 14.69
CA PRO A 139 -7.33 6.37 15.16
C PRO A 139 -8.12 7.65 15.45
N SER A 140 -9.43 7.57 15.28
CA SER A 140 -10.41 8.61 15.59
C SER A 140 -11.67 7.99 16.20
N GLU A 141 -12.68 8.79 16.51
CA GLU A 141 -13.98 8.25 16.97
C GLU A 141 -14.64 7.35 15.89
N SER A 142 -14.36 7.63 14.62
CA SER A 142 -15.00 6.99 13.47
C SER A 142 -14.20 5.83 12.90
N TYR A 143 -12.87 5.89 12.94
CA TYR A 143 -11.99 4.89 12.30
C TYR A 143 -10.82 4.46 13.18
N THR A 144 -10.39 3.22 12.98
CA THR A 144 -9.19 2.62 13.56
C THR A 144 -8.31 2.01 12.47
N TYR A 145 -7.14 1.51 12.85
CA TYR A 145 -6.17 0.92 11.95
C TYR A 145 -6.72 -0.32 11.24
N GLY A 146 -6.64 -0.33 9.91
CA GLY A 146 -6.87 -1.53 9.10
C GLY A 146 -5.61 -2.37 8.97
N ILE A 147 -5.73 -3.53 8.32
CA ILE A 147 -4.59 -4.45 8.10
C ILE A 147 -3.49 -3.82 7.25
N THR A 148 -3.87 -3.02 6.25
CA THR A 148 -2.93 -2.44 5.28
C THR A 148 -2.02 -1.39 5.92
N TYR A 149 -2.45 -0.77 7.04
CA TYR A 149 -1.61 0.14 7.83
C TYR A 149 -0.28 -0.51 8.24
N TYR A 150 -0.30 -1.80 8.60
CA TYR A 150 0.91 -2.55 8.99
C TYR A 150 1.56 -3.28 7.81
N LEU A 151 0.77 -3.67 6.82
CA LEU A 151 1.16 -4.61 5.77
C LEU A 151 2.40 -4.18 5.00
N TYR A 152 2.43 -2.95 4.48
CA TYR A 152 3.51 -2.53 3.58
C TYR A 152 4.87 -2.35 4.27
N VAL A 153 4.87 -2.01 5.56
CA VAL A 153 6.08 -1.99 6.39
C VAL A 153 6.66 -3.40 6.50
N ILE A 154 5.82 -4.39 6.84
CA ILE A 154 6.22 -5.79 6.98
C ILE A 154 6.71 -6.35 5.63
N LEU A 155 5.96 -6.09 4.55
CA LEU A 155 6.33 -6.54 3.20
C LEU A 155 7.66 -5.94 2.74
N ALA A 156 7.91 -4.66 2.99
CA ALA A 156 9.16 -4.02 2.60
C ALA A 156 10.36 -4.71 3.26
N ILE A 157 10.28 -4.97 4.57
CA ILE A 157 11.33 -5.67 5.31
C ILE A 157 11.52 -7.09 4.77
N ALA A 158 10.44 -7.82 4.52
CA ALA A 158 10.48 -9.17 3.96
C ALA A 158 11.14 -9.20 2.57
N ILE A 159 10.81 -8.25 1.69
CA ILE A 159 11.39 -8.14 0.34
C ILE A 159 12.89 -7.80 0.43
N ILE A 160 13.32 -6.96 1.37
CA ILE A 160 14.74 -6.65 1.60
C ILE A 160 15.49 -7.92 1.99
N ILE A 161 15.01 -8.65 3.00
CA ILE A 161 15.63 -9.91 3.48
C ILE A 161 15.70 -10.93 2.34
N CYS A 162 14.60 -11.12 1.61
CA CYS A 162 14.54 -12.06 0.50
C CYS A 162 15.48 -11.68 -0.65
N SER A 163 15.62 -10.38 -0.92
CA SER A 163 16.53 -9.87 -1.95
C SER A 163 18.00 -10.04 -1.55
N ILE A 164 18.33 -9.87 -0.26
CA ILE A 164 19.67 -10.20 0.28
C ILE A 164 19.96 -11.70 0.12
N ALA A 165 19.00 -12.57 0.47
CA ALA A 165 19.14 -14.01 0.26
C ALA A 165 19.36 -14.36 -1.22
N ASN A 166 18.66 -13.68 -2.14
CA ASN A 166 18.87 -13.86 -3.58
C ASN A 166 20.30 -13.47 -4.01
N ILE A 167 20.89 -12.40 -3.45
CA ILE A 167 22.29 -12.03 -3.71
C ILE A 167 23.23 -13.17 -3.28
N VAL A 168 23.02 -13.75 -2.09
CA VAL A 168 23.84 -14.84 -1.56
C VAL A 168 23.77 -16.07 -2.47
N VAL A 169 22.56 -16.51 -2.84
CA VAL A 169 22.36 -17.65 -3.76
C VAL A 169 23.02 -17.38 -5.11
N ASN A 170 22.86 -16.17 -5.67
CA ASN A 170 23.52 -15.78 -6.92
C ASN A 170 25.06 -15.84 -6.83
N LYS A 171 25.66 -15.52 -5.69
CA LYS A 171 27.12 -15.63 -5.49
C LYS A 171 27.57 -17.09 -5.37
N ILE A 172 26.82 -17.93 -4.66
CA ILE A 172 27.13 -19.36 -4.51
C ILE A 172 27.08 -20.07 -5.87
N ASP A 173 26.03 -19.83 -6.66
CA ASP A 173 25.88 -20.46 -7.98
C ASP A 173 27.00 -20.05 -8.93
N LYS A 174 27.43 -18.78 -8.90
CA LYS A 174 28.57 -18.33 -9.71
C LYS A 174 29.87 -19.05 -9.34
N LYS A 175 30.14 -19.25 -8.04
CA LYS A 175 31.34 -19.98 -7.58
C LYS A 175 31.35 -21.45 -8.02
N LYS A 176 30.19 -22.10 -8.07
CA LYS A 176 30.05 -23.49 -8.53
C LYS A 176 30.30 -23.67 -10.03
N VAL A 177 30.21 -22.61 -10.83
CA VAL A 177 30.46 -22.66 -12.28
C VAL A 177 31.95 -22.42 -12.59
N THR A 178 32.67 -21.73 -11.71
CA THR A 178 34.09 -21.38 -11.89
C THR A 178 35.06 -22.40 -11.32
N ASN A 179 34.59 -23.34 -10.49
CA ASN A 179 35.36 -24.45 -9.92
C ASN A 179 34.92 -25.76 -10.58
#